data_AF-A0A7V2NJ45-F1
#
_entry.id   AF-A0A7V2NJ45-F1
#
_cell.length_a   1.000
_cell.length_b   1.000
_cell.length_c   1.000
_cell.angle_alpha   90.00
_cell.angle_beta   90.00
_cell.angle_gamma   90.00
#
_symmetry.space_group_name_H-M   'P 1'
#
loop_
_entity.id
_entity.type
_entity.pdbx_description
1 polymer ?
#
loop_
_entity_poly.entity_id
_entity_poly.type
_entity_poly.pdbx_seq_one_letter_code
_entity_poly.pdbx_strand_id
1 'polypeptide(L)' 'RWLDNRFIERLWRSLKYEDVYLNCYATMREAEAGIGRYLAFYNNRRPHQALNSRTPAQVYDLKTTQKAA' A
#
# COMPACT_ATOMS: atom_id res chain seq x y z
N ARG A 1 4.12 -16.99 10.91
CA ARG A 1 4.35 -15.59 10.46
C ARG A 1 4.73 -15.53 8.97
N TRP A 2 3.94 -16.16 8.09
CA TRP A 2 4.20 -16.17 6.64
C TRP A 2 3.23 -15.27 5.86
N LEU A 3 2.04 -15.05 6.42
CA LEU A 3 1.00 -14.20 5.86
C LEU A 3 1.46 -12.74 5.78
N ASP A 4 2.08 -12.21 6.83
CA ASP A 4 2.61 -10.84 6.84
C ASP A 4 3.65 -10.64 5.72
N ASN A 5 4.52 -11.63 5.52
CA ASN A 5 5.53 -11.57 4.47
C ASN A 5 4.88 -11.56 3.07
N ARG A 6 3.86 -12.40 2.83
CA ARG A 6 3.13 -12.44 1.56
C ARG A 6 2.44 -11.12 1.22
N PHE A 7 1.88 -10.41 2.21
CA PHE A 7 1.24 -9.11 1.97
C PHE A 7 2.27 -8.03 1.62
N ILE A 8 3.39 -7.99 2.35
CA ILE A 8 4.49 -7.07 2.08
C ILE A 8 5.11 -7.34 0.71
N GLU A 9 5.32 -8.60 0.33
CA GLU A 9 5.83 -8.97 -1.00
C GLU A 9 4.89 -8.53 -2.13
N ARG A 10 3.57 -8.66 -1.95
CA ARG A 10 2.58 -8.18 -2.93
C ARG A 10 2.57 -6.66 -3.05
N LEU A 11 2.68 -5.95 -1.94
CA LEU A 11 2.82 -4.48 -1.93
C LEU A 11 4.06 -4.07 -2.73
N TRP A 12 5.23 -4.64 -2.40
CA TRP A 12 6.49 -4.31 -3.08
C TRP A 12 6.49 -4.67 -4.56
N ARG A 13 5.83 -5.77 -4.95
CA ARG A 13 5.65 -6.09 -6.37
C ARG A 13 4.83 -5.01 -7.06
N SER A 14 3.68 -4.64 -6.51
CA SER A 14 2.80 -3.62 -7.12
C SER A 14 3.50 -2.27 -7.24
N LEU A 15 4.15 -1.79 -6.17
CA LEU A 15 4.88 -0.52 -6.17
C LEU A 15 5.97 -0.49 -7.25
N LYS A 16 6.75 -1.57 -7.40
CA LYS A 16 7.83 -1.59 -8.38
C LYS A 16 7.31 -1.50 -9.82
N TYR A 17 6.30 -2.29 -10.15
CA TYR A 17 5.79 -2.38 -11.53
C TYR A 17 4.86 -1.22 -11.91
N GLU A 18 4.08 -0.71 -10.96
CA GLU A 18 3.09 0.33 -11.23
C GLU A 18 3.65 1.75 -11.08
N ASP A 19 4.81 1.93 -10.43
CA ASP A 19 5.35 3.26 -10.14
C ASP A 19 6.86 3.37 -10.40
N VAL A 20 7.69 2.62 -9.67
CA VAL A 20 9.16 2.83 -9.68
C VAL A 20 9.78 2.54 -11.05
N TYR A 21 9.38 1.46 -11.72
CA TYR A 21 9.91 1.11 -13.05
C TYR A 21 9.36 1.99 -14.17
N LEU A 22 8.24 2.69 -13.95
CA LEU A 22 7.66 3.59 -14.95
C LEU A 22 8.21 5.01 -14.83
N ASN A 23 8.44 5.49 -13.61
CA ASN A 23 8.79 6.89 -13.37
C ASN A 23 10.30 7.17 -13.39
N CYS A 24 11.16 6.14 -13.33
CA CYS A 24 12.63 6.26 -13.41
C CYS A 24 13.17 7.51 -12.68
N TYR A 25 12.86 7.63 -11.39
CA TYR A 25 13.14 8.84 -10.60
C TYR A 25 14.60 9.28 -10.70
N ALA A 26 14.82 10.55 -11.05
CA ALA A 26 16.15 11.12 -11.24
C ALA A 26 16.80 11.51 -9.89
N THR A 27 15.98 11.87 -8.90
CA THR A 27 16.45 12.27 -7.56
C THR A 27 15.73 11.54 -6.44
N MET A 28 16.39 11.44 -5.28
CA MET A 28 15.79 10.86 -4.08
C MET A 28 14.52 11.60 -3.64
N ARG A 29 14.49 12.93 -3.76
CA ARG A 29 13.32 13.75 -3.38
C ARG A 29 12.10 13.46 -4.27
N GLU A 30 12.33 13.25 -5.56
CA GLU A 30 11.26 12.85 -6.47
C GLU A 30 10.75 11.44 -6.16
N ALA A 31 11.66 10.51 -5.85
CA ALA A 31 11.30 9.16 -5.45
C ALA A 31 10.47 9.16 -4.16
N GLU A 32 10.86 9.92 -3.14
CA GLU A 32 10.10 10.06 -1.89
C GLU A 32 8.70 10.61 -2.15
N ALA A 33 8.58 11.68 -2.94
CA ALA A 33 7.29 12.27 -3.27
C ALA A 33 6.42 11.32 -4.11
N GLY A 34 7.00 10.63 -5.09
CA GLY A 34 6.32 9.69 -5.97
C GLY A 34 5.83 8.45 -5.25
N ILE A 35 6.73 7.77 -4.52
CA ILE A 35 6.39 6.61 -3.69
C ILE A 35 5.37 7.00 -2.62
N GLY A 36 5.51 8.19 -2.00
CA GLY A 36 4.54 8.71 -1.04
C GLY A 36 3.14 8.85 -1.63
N ARG A 37 3.01 9.41 -2.84
CA ARG A 37 1.73 9.49 -3.56
C ARG A 37 1.17 8.11 -3.87
N TYR A 38 2.00 7.19 -4.34
CA TYR A 38 1.58 5.82 -4.64
C TYR A 38 1.06 5.10 -3.39
N LEU A 39 1.77 5.18 -2.26
CA LEU A 39 1.35 4.57 -1.00
C LEU A 39 0.05 5.19 -0.47
N ALA A 40 -0.13 6.51 -0.60
CA ALA A 40 -1.38 7.16 -0.23
C ALA A 40 -2.56 6.65 -1.08
N PHE A 41 -2.37 6.45 -2.38
CA PHE A 41 -3.34 5.83 -3.27
C PHE A 41 -3.63 4.36 -2.88
N TYR A 42 -2.58 3.55 -2.71
CA TYR A 42 -2.68 2.13 -2.37
C TYR A 42 -3.45 1.89 -1.06
N ASN A 43 -3.19 2.72 -0.05
CA ASN A 43 -3.77 2.57 1.29
C ASN A 43 -5.19 3.13 1.41
N ASN A 44 -5.51 4.21 0.70
CA ASN A 44 -6.77 4.95 0.93
C ASN A 44 -7.78 4.83 -0.22
N ARG A 45 -7.34 4.48 -1.43
CA ARG A 45 -8.19 4.54 -2.62
C ARG A 45 -8.30 3.21 -3.37
N ARG A 46 -7.27 2.35 -3.32
CA ARG A 46 -7.29 1.06 -4.02
C ARG A 46 -8.07 0.00 -3.20
N PRO A 47 -9.21 -0.52 -3.67
CA PRO A 47 -9.86 -1.67 -3.06
C PRO A 47 -9.07 -2.95 -3.37
N HIS A 48 -8.94 -3.84 -2.39
CA HIS A 48 -8.21 -5.10 -2.55
C HIS A 48 -9.17 -6.28 -2.39
N GLN A 49 -9.21 -7.19 -3.36
CA GLN A 49 -10.08 -8.37 -3.30
C GLN A 49 -9.79 -9.24 -2.07
N ALA A 50 -8.51 -9.37 -1.68
CA ALA A 50 -8.10 -10.08 -0.47
C ALA A 50 -8.60 -9.42 0.84
N LEU A 51 -9.06 -8.17 0.77
CA LEU A 51 -9.63 -7.41 1.88
C LEU A 51 -11.15 -7.22 1.71
N ASN A 52 -11.83 -8.11 0.98
CA ASN A 52 -13.26 -7.99 0.66
C ASN A 52 -13.58 -6.67 -0.06
N SER A 53 -12.73 -6.28 -1.02
CA SER A 53 -12.84 -5.03 -1.78
C SER A 53 -12.78 -3.76 -0.94
N ARG A 54 -12.22 -3.82 0.28
CA ARG A 54 -11.91 -2.66 1.12
C ARG A 54 -10.47 -2.19 0.90
N THR A 55 -10.20 -0.97 1.32
CA THR A 55 -8.85 -0.41 1.35
C THR A 55 -8.10 -0.83 2.62
N PRO A 56 -6.75 -0.84 2.61
CA PRO A 56 -5.97 -1.15 3.80
C PRO A 56 -6.29 -0.24 4.98
N ALA A 57 -6.51 1.07 4.73
CA ALA A 57 -6.90 2.03 5.76
C ALA A 57 -8.23 1.64 6.42
N GLN A 58 -9.26 1.31 5.62
CA GLN A 58 -10.56 0.87 6.16
C GLN A 58 -10.45 -0.36 7.06
N VAL A 59 -9.62 -1.35 6.68
CA VAL A 59 -9.42 -2.55 7.50
C VAL A 59 -8.66 -2.24 8.78
N TYR A 60 -7.67 -1.35 8.72
CA TYR A 60 -6.91 -0.91 9.88
C TYR A 60 -7.78 -0.17 10.89
N ASP A 61 -8.61 0.77 10.43
CA ASP A 61 -9.52 1.54 11.28
C ASP A 61 -10.53 0.63 11.98
N LEU A 62 -11.14 -0.32 11.24
CA LEU A 62 -12.06 -1.31 11.81
C LEU A 62 -11.41 -2.17 12.91
N LYS A 63 -10.13 -2.53 12.75
CA LYS A 63 -9.39 -3.28 13.78
C LYS A 63 -9.09 -2.40 15.00
N THR A 64 -8.79 -1.13 14.79
CA THR A 64 -8.51 -0.18 15.86
C THR A 64 -9.76 0.05 16.71
N THR A 65 -10.93 0.23 16.07
CA THR A 65 -12.22 0.36 16.75
C THR A 65 -12.58 -0.89 17.56
N GLN A 66 -12.34 -2.09 17.03
CA GLN A 66 -12.59 -3.36 17.74
C GLN A 66 -11.64 -3.60 18.91
N LYS A 67 -10.44 -3.04 18.89
CA LYS A 67 -9.46 -3.16 19.98
C LYS A 67 -9.71 -2.15 21.11
N ALA A 68 -10.39 -1.05 20.81
CA ALA A 68 -10.73 0.01 21.76
C ALA A 68 -12.08 -0.20 22.47
N ALA A 69 -12.86 -1.20 22.05
CA ALA A 69 -14.11 -1.65 22.67
C ALA A 69 -13.86 -2.89 23.54
#